data_AF-A0AAV9DW26-F1
#
_entry.id   AF-A0AAV9DW26-F1
#
_cell.length_a   1.000
_cell.length_b   1.000
_cell.length_c   1.000
_cell.angle_alpha   90.00
_cell.angle_beta   90.00
_cell.angle_gamma   90.00
#
_symmetry.space_group_name_H-M   'P 1'
#
loop_
_entity.id
_entity.type
_entity.pdbx_description
1 polymer ?
#
loop_
_entity_poly.entity_id
_entity_poly.type
_entity_poly.pdbx_seq_one_letter_code
_entity_poly.pdbx_strand_id
1 'polypeptide(L)'
;MDPKYEPPQTLTRSKCSACYKQYKKNEHLIEHMIVSYHSVHDPACTVCKKHCKTLESVREHLSGPLAKADCMKVFVERGCILCLCIFDSPDVLKVHEQNCRLSPAPPIGFGGTTLLEKSTQSEMEITSLSGESCCNQGLQVVAMDCEMVAVGSVGSDACARVCLIDEDENVLFHSYVKPELPVKDYRYEITGITEAHFQDGLSLKRVRAKIKEILYDAESWKARRILVGHSLDNDLLCLRLTYPEHLKRDTAIYPPLMKTNLVSHSLKDLTRTYLGYEIQTGTHDPFEDCVAVMRLYKRMRGQVHQNEDFSPSSGIPHSINGFVINGFDAYDTNDLMKMSPDALLQISRPKYMCWCLDSKQASDTDLDSSSSVASLDKILDGFSLSGE
;
A
#
# COMPACT_ATOMS: atom_id res chain seq x y z
N MET A 1 10.29 -38.76 59.81
CA MET A 1 9.70 -38.70 58.46
C MET A 1 9.75 -37.24 58.06
N ASP A 2 10.79 -36.85 57.35
CA ASP A 2 10.90 -35.50 56.80
C ASP A 2 9.91 -35.35 55.63
N PRO A 3 9.18 -34.23 55.55
CA PRO A 3 8.28 -33.97 54.43
C PRO A 3 9.13 -33.81 53.16
N LYS A 4 8.83 -34.63 52.16
CA LYS A 4 9.45 -34.58 50.83
C LYS A 4 9.32 -33.16 50.27
N TYR A 5 10.45 -32.51 50.02
CA TYR A 5 10.53 -31.30 49.23
C TYR A 5 10.21 -31.65 47.77
N GLU A 6 8.99 -31.35 47.33
CA GLU A 6 8.65 -31.37 45.90
C GLU A 6 9.24 -30.11 45.25
N PRO A 7 10.11 -30.24 44.22
CA PRO A 7 10.60 -29.09 43.50
C PRO A 7 9.42 -28.41 42.78
N PRO A 8 9.36 -27.06 42.74
CA PRO A 8 8.27 -26.36 42.08
C PRO A 8 8.20 -26.77 40.62
N GLN A 9 7.06 -27.34 40.21
CA GLN A 9 6.75 -27.65 38.82
C GLN A 9 6.98 -26.38 37.99
N THR A 10 7.97 -26.40 37.11
CA THR A 10 8.19 -25.31 36.14
C THR A 10 6.97 -25.29 35.23
N LEU A 11 6.01 -24.41 35.51
CA LEU A 11 4.86 -24.15 34.64
C LEU A 11 5.37 -23.81 33.25
N THR A 12 5.24 -24.75 32.32
CA THR A 12 5.58 -24.58 30.90
C THR A 12 4.69 -23.48 30.34
N ARG A 13 5.27 -22.30 30.08
CA ARG A 13 4.54 -21.16 29.52
C ARG A 13 4.38 -21.34 28.02
N SER A 14 3.16 -21.19 27.52
CA SER A 14 2.90 -21.13 26.08
C SER A 14 3.41 -19.80 25.52
N LYS A 15 4.26 -19.84 24.49
CA LYS A 15 4.88 -18.66 23.88
C LYS A 15 4.32 -18.46 22.47
N CYS A 16 3.90 -17.25 22.14
CA CYS A 16 3.51 -16.87 20.79
C CYS A 16 4.73 -16.89 19.86
N SER A 17 4.65 -17.59 18.72
CA SER A 17 5.74 -17.67 17.74
C SER A 17 6.02 -16.36 17.00
N ALA A 18 5.02 -15.50 16.86
CA ALA A 18 5.17 -14.22 16.17
C ALA A 18 5.81 -13.15 17.08
N CYS A 19 5.12 -12.78 18.17
CA CYS A 19 5.51 -11.64 19.00
C CYS A 19 6.28 -12.01 20.29
N TYR A 20 6.47 -13.31 20.56
CA TYR A 20 7.16 -13.85 21.73
C TYR A 20 6.55 -13.53 23.10
N LYS A 21 5.30 -13.05 23.15
CA LYS A 21 4.52 -12.96 24.41
C LYS A 21 4.32 -14.36 24.99
N GLN A 22 4.36 -14.44 26.32
CA GLN A 22 4.22 -15.69 27.08
C GLN A 22 2.92 -15.69 27.88
N TYR A 23 2.27 -16.85 27.92
CA TYR A 23 1.00 -17.08 28.58
C TYR A 23 1.13 -18.25 29.56
N LYS A 24 0.44 -18.17 30.69
CA LYS A 24 0.40 -19.26 31.69
C LYS A 24 -0.46 -20.45 31.22
N LYS A 25 -1.37 -20.18 30.29
CA LYS A 25 -2.42 -21.07 29.81
C LYS A 25 -2.44 -21.04 28.29
N ASN A 26 -2.67 -22.19 27.64
CA ASN A 26 -2.68 -22.28 26.18
C ASN A 26 -3.89 -21.56 25.58
N GLU A 27 -5.01 -21.55 26.30
CA GLU A 27 -6.24 -20.82 25.98
C GLU A 27 -5.95 -19.36 25.68
N HIS A 28 -5.20 -18.69 26.56
CA HIS A 28 -4.88 -17.27 26.40
C HIS A 28 -3.90 -17.01 25.24
N LEU A 29 -3.07 -18.00 24.87
CA LEU A 29 -2.23 -17.89 23.68
C LEU A 29 -3.11 -17.92 22.42
N ILE A 30 -4.07 -18.85 22.35
CA ILE A 30 -4.99 -18.96 21.21
C ILE A 30 -5.84 -17.69 21.08
N GLU A 31 -6.44 -17.22 22.18
CA GLU A 31 -7.17 -15.95 22.22
C GLU A 31 -6.29 -14.80 21.70
N HIS A 32 -5.03 -14.74 22.14
CA HIS A 32 -4.08 -13.74 21.65
C HIS A 32 -3.84 -13.84 20.14
N MET A 33 -3.64 -15.04 19.61
CA MET A 33 -3.41 -15.25 18.17
C MET A 33 -4.62 -14.82 17.34
N ILE A 34 -5.83 -15.16 17.80
CA ILE A 34 -7.09 -14.80 17.14
C ILE A 34 -7.26 -13.28 17.04
N VAL A 35 -6.98 -12.53 18.11
CA VAL A 35 -7.21 -11.08 18.14
C VAL A 35 -6.04 -10.24 17.61
N SER A 36 -4.85 -10.82 17.51
CA SER A 36 -3.65 -10.09 17.09
C SER A 36 -3.42 -10.13 15.59
N TYR A 37 -3.97 -11.12 14.88
CA TYR A 37 -3.85 -11.26 13.42
C TYR A 37 -2.39 -11.25 12.96
N HIS A 38 -1.51 -11.90 13.74
CA HIS A 38 -0.10 -12.01 13.37
C HIS A 38 0.00 -12.78 12.06
N SER A 39 0.85 -12.33 11.16
CA SER A 39 1.05 -12.97 9.88
C SER A 39 2.53 -13.06 9.52
N VAL A 40 2.86 -14.03 8.67
CA VAL A 40 4.16 -14.10 7.96
C VAL A 40 4.47 -12.82 7.17
N HIS A 41 3.45 -12.03 6.85
CA HIS A 41 3.55 -10.74 6.18
C HIS A 41 3.79 -9.54 7.10
N ASP A 42 3.76 -9.74 8.42
CA ASP A 42 4.05 -8.65 9.36
C ASP A 42 5.54 -8.30 9.35
N PRO A 43 5.87 -7.01 9.52
CA PRO A 43 7.24 -6.57 9.73
C PRO A 43 7.93 -7.37 10.83
N ALA A 44 9.06 -8.00 10.53
CA ALA A 44 9.79 -8.82 11.48
C ALA A 44 11.22 -8.32 11.70
N CYS A 45 11.70 -8.46 12.92
CA CYS A 45 13.11 -8.26 13.23
C CYS A 45 13.96 -9.25 12.44
N THR A 46 14.91 -8.75 11.65
CA THR A 46 15.76 -9.57 10.79
C THR A 46 16.70 -10.49 11.58
N VAL A 47 17.07 -10.12 12.82
CA VAL A 47 17.89 -10.92 13.75
C VAL A 47 17.06 -12.02 14.43
N CYS A 48 16.10 -11.61 15.27
CA CYS A 48 15.42 -12.55 16.17
C CYS A 48 14.09 -13.06 15.62
N LYS A 49 13.66 -12.62 14.43
CA LYS A 49 12.39 -12.99 13.77
C LYS A 49 11.12 -12.63 14.54
N LYS A 50 11.20 -11.75 15.55
CA LYS A 50 10.03 -11.22 16.24
C LYS A 50 9.21 -10.36 15.28
N HIS A 51 7.94 -10.73 15.09
CA HIS A 51 6.95 -9.96 14.36
C HIS A 51 6.50 -8.73 15.17
N CYS A 52 6.36 -7.63 14.45
CA CYS A 52 5.97 -6.31 14.94
C CYS A 52 4.85 -5.78 14.04
N LYS A 53 4.01 -4.91 14.59
CA LYS A 53 2.88 -4.36 13.84
C LYS A 53 3.31 -3.41 12.72
N THR A 54 4.39 -2.67 12.95
CA THR A 54 4.89 -1.64 12.04
C THR A 54 6.40 -1.72 11.90
N LEU A 55 6.96 -1.18 10.81
CA LEU A 55 8.39 -1.06 10.61
C LEU A 55 9.05 -0.10 11.64
N GLU A 56 8.30 0.88 12.15
CA GLU A 56 8.76 1.73 13.24
C GLU A 56 9.00 0.90 14.51
N SER A 57 8.08 0.00 14.88
CA SER A 57 8.29 -0.92 16.01
C SER A 57 9.48 -1.86 15.80
N VAL A 58 9.75 -2.29 14.56
CA VAL A 58 10.98 -3.06 14.23
C VAL A 58 12.22 -2.20 14.45
N ARG A 59 12.21 -0.94 14.00
CA ARG A 59 13.29 0.02 14.19
C ARG A 59 13.54 0.31 15.67
N GLU A 60 12.50 0.53 16.47
CA GLU A 60 12.62 0.71 17.93
C GLU A 60 13.26 -0.51 18.60
N HIS A 61 12.93 -1.71 18.13
CA HIS A 61 13.48 -2.97 18.62
C HIS A 61 14.97 -3.18 18.25
N LEU A 62 15.40 -2.66 17.09
CA LEU A 62 16.76 -2.81 16.57
C LEU A 62 17.71 -1.68 17.02
N SER A 63 17.22 -0.45 17.10
CA SER A 63 18.05 0.74 17.33
C SER A 63 17.42 1.78 18.25
N GLY A 64 16.25 1.52 18.83
CA GLY A 64 15.56 2.46 19.73
C GLY A 64 16.00 2.36 21.20
N PRO A 65 15.41 3.20 22.08
CA PRO A 65 15.73 3.21 23.51
C PRO A 65 15.44 1.89 24.24
N LEU A 66 14.55 1.07 23.68
CA LEU A 66 14.14 -0.23 24.20
C LEU A 66 14.66 -1.39 23.35
N ALA A 67 15.73 -1.15 22.58
CA ALA A 67 16.29 -2.16 21.71
C ALA A 67 16.80 -3.37 22.49
N LYS A 68 16.64 -4.57 21.91
CA LYS A 68 17.17 -5.80 22.51
C LYS A 68 18.67 -5.87 22.25
N ALA A 69 19.47 -5.98 23.31
CA ALA A 69 20.94 -5.92 23.24
C ALA A 69 21.55 -6.79 22.13
N ASP A 70 21.14 -8.06 22.00
CA ASP A 70 21.67 -8.96 20.97
C ASP A 70 21.26 -8.52 19.55
N CYS A 71 19.99 -8.14 19.36
CA CYS A 71 19.50 -7.66 18.07
C CYS A 71 20.18 -6.36 17.66
N MET A 72 20.31 -5.42 18.60
CA MET A 72 20.97 -4.13 18.41
C MET A 72 22.44 -4.33 18.04
N LYS A 73 23.17 -5.17 18.77
CA LYS A 73 24.59 -5.42 18.49
C LYS A 73 24.79 -5.92 17.06
N VAL A 74 23.99 -6.89 16.63
CA VAL A 74 24.07 -7.43 15.26
C VAL A 74 23.68 -6.38 14.22
N PHE A 75 22.63 -5.60 14.49
CA PHE A 75 22.11 -4.63 13.53
C PHE A 75 23.01 -3.39 13.38
N VAL A 76 23.62 -2.90 14.45
CA VAL A 76 24.57 -1.78 14.38
C VAL A 76 25.77 -2.12 13.51
N GLU A 77 26.23 -3.37 13.52
CA GLU A 77 27.40 -3.81 12.76
C GLU A 77 27.09 -4.07 11.28
N ARG A 78 25.89 -4.57 10.96
CA ARG A 78 25.59 -5.15 9.64
C ARG A 78 24.23 -4.77 9.06
N GLY A 79 23.47 -3.93 9.74
CA GLY A 79 22.09 -3.58 9.40
C GLY A 79 21.98 -2.27 8.63
N CYS A 80 21.19 -2.26 7.56
CA CYS A 80 20.86 -1.03 6.83
C CYS A 80 19.68 -0.32 7.49
N ILE A 81 19.85 0.95 7.87
CA ILE A 81 18.79 1.71 8.52
C ILE A 81 17.59 2.03 7.61
N LEU A 82 17.73 1.98 6.29
CA LEU A 82 16.64 2.32 5.36
C LEU A 82 15.70 1.13 5.13
N CYS A 83 16.26 -0.03 4.78
CA CYS A 83 15.49 -1.24 4.46
C CYS A 83 15.36 -2.22 5.63
N LEU A 84 16.10 -2.02 6.73
CA LEU A 84 16.15 -2.89 7.90
C LEU A 84 16.71 -4.31 7.64
N CYS A 85 17.29 -4.54 6.46
CA CYS A 85 18.00 -5.78 6.13
C CYS A 85 19.36 -5.88 6.84
N ILE A 86 19.82 -7.11 7.05
CA ILE A 86 21.15 -7.43 7.58
C ILE A 86 21.98 -8.04 6.46
N PHE A 87 23.26 -7.69 6.42
CA PHE A 87 24.23 -8.17 5.44
C PHE A 87 25.31 -9.04 6.09
N ASP A 88 26.03 -9.81 5.28
CA ASP A 88 27.01 -10.78 5.78
C ASP A 88 28.21 -10.09 6.44
N SER A 89 28.66 -8.97 5.86
CA SER A 89 29.77 -8.16 6.36
C SER A 89 29.49 -6.65 6.29
N PRO A 90 30.23 -5.83 7.07
CA PRO A 90 30.16 -4.37 6.99
C PRO A 90 30.50 -3.80 5.60
N ASP A 91 31.39 -4.47 4.86
CA ASP A 91 31.77 -4.02 3.50
C ASP A 91 30.61 -4.17 2.52
N VAL A 92 29.87 -5.29 2.60
CA VAL A 92 28.66 -5.51 1.78
C VAL A 92 27.57 -4.51 2.16
N LEU A 93 27.39 -4.22 3.45
CA LEU A 93 26.48 -3.19 3.93
C LEU A 93 26.81 -1.83 3.30
N LYS A 94 28.09 -1.42 3.31
CA LYS A 94 28.52 -0.12 2.77
C LYS A 94 28.22 0.03 1.27
N VAL A 95 28.42 -1.04 0.50
CA VAL A 95 28.04 -1.07 -0.93
C VAL A 95 26.52 -1.02 -1.10
N HIS A 96 25.78 -1.75 -0.27
CA HIS A 96 24.33 -1.73 -0.29
C HIS A 96 23.75 -0.35 0.04
N GLU A 97 24.27 0.35 1.06
CA GLU A 97 23.76 1.66 1.49
C GLU A 97 23.80 2.71 0.38
N GLN A 98 24.80 2.64 -0.51
CA GLN A 98 24.90 3.52 -1.68
C GLN A 98 23.76 3.31 -2.68
N ASN A 99 23.26 2.08 -2.80
CA ASN A 99 22.18 1.72 -3.71
C ASN A 99 20.80 1.79 -3.02
N CYS A 100 20.75 1.61 -1.70
CA CYS A 100 19.50 1.63 -0.93
C CYS A 100 18.99 3.05 -0.71
N ARG A 101 19.91 4.02 -0.59
CA ARG A 101 19.57 5.44 -0.53
C ARG A 101 19.21 5.92 -1.94
N LEU A 102 17.99 6.40 -2.09
CA LEU A 102 17.53 7.01 -3.33
C LEU A 102 17.81 8.52 -3.30
N SER A 103 17.86 9.14 -4.48
CA SER A 103 17.97 10.60 -4.64
C SER A 103 16.61 11.22 -4.91
N PRO A 104 16.37 12.49 -4.56
CA PRO A 104 15.16 13.22 -4.96
C PRO A 104 14.92 13.13 -6.48
N ALA A 105 13.65 13.19 -6.89
CA ALA A 105 13.29 13.26 -8.29
C ALA A 105 13.83 14.58 -8.88
N PRO A 106 14.40 14.57 -10.10
CA PRO A 106 14.72 15.82 -10.76
C PRO A 106 13.41 16.57 -11.09
N PRO A 107 13.42 17.92 -11.12
CA PRO A 107 12.26 18.67 -11.58
C PRO A 107 11.84 18.23 -12.99
N ILE A 108 10.53 18.27 -13.25
CA ILE A 108 9.98 17.96 -14.58
C ILE A 108 10.72 18.78 -15.64
N GLY A 109 11.36 18.11 -16.60
CA GLY A 109 12.06 18.74 -17.73
C GLY A 109 13.59 18.80 -17.63
N PHE A 110 14.22 18.32 -16.55
CA PHE A 110 15.69 18.34 -16.41
C PHE A 110 16.41 17.09 -16.98
N GLY A 111 15.68 16.13 -17.55
CA GLY A 111 16.22 14.95 -18.24
C GLY A 111 15.43 14.71 -19.53
N GLY A 112 16.12 14.74 -20.68
CA GLY A 112 15.48 14.76 -22.00
C GLY A 112 14.68 13.51 -22.34
N THR A 113 13.36 13.67 -22.44
CA THR A 113 12.62 13.57 -23.70
C THR A 113 11.50 14.60 -23.63
N THR A 114 11.56 15.54 -24.56
CA THR A 114 10.62 16.66 -24.77
C THR A 114 9.18 16.18 -24.91
N LEU A 115 8.24 16.87 -24.25
CA LEU A 115 7.01 17.38 -24.87
C LEU A 115 6.40 18.45 -23.96
N LEU A 116 6.90 19.68 -24.06
CA LEU A 116 6.07 20.86 -23.84
C LEU A 116 6.50 21.99 -24.80
N GLU A 117 5.51 22.45 -25.57
CA GLU A 117 5.35 23.72 -26.27
C GLU A 117 6.04 23.98 -27.62
N LYS A 118 5.23 23.87 -28.69
CA LYS A 118 4.99 25.01 -29.56
C LYS A 118 3.49 25.22 -29.78
N SER A 119 3.03 26.39 -29.36
CA SER A 119 1.71 26.95 -29.63
C SER A 119 1.52 27.22 -31.13
N THR A 120 0.66 26.45 -31.80
CA THR A 120 -0.09 26.86 -33.00
C THR A 120 -1.27 25.91 -33.19
N GLN A 121 -2.42 26.47 -33.57
CA GLN A 121 -3.68 25.79 -33.83
C GLN A 121 -3.55 24.61 -34.81
N SER A 122 -3.85 23.38 -34.39
CA SER A 122 -4.54 22.32 -35.17
C SER A 122 -4.44 20.96 -34.48
N GLU A 123 -5.59 20.30 -34.36
CA GLU A 123 -5.88 18.85 -34.29
C GLU A 123 -5.02 17.90 -33.41
N MET A 124 -5.76 17.17 -32.56
CA MET A 124 -5.46 15.88 -31.93
C MET A 124 -4.41 15.02 -32.64
N GLU A 125 -3.37 14.63 -31.90
CA GLU A 125 -2.72 13.32 -32.09
C GLU A 125 -2.69 12.58 -30.75
N ILE A 126 -3.47 11.51 -30.70
CA ILE A 126 -3.41 10.46 -29.70
C ILE A 126 -2.14 9.66 -30.03
N THR A 127 -1.14 9.67 -29.14
CA THR A 127 -0.10 8.63 -29.18
C THR A 127 -0.74 7.32 -28.80
N SER A 128 -1.09 6.55 -29.84
CA SER A 128 -1.56 5.18 -29.78
C SER A 128 -0.65 4.35 -28.88
N LEU A 129 -1.14 3.94 -27.71
CA LEU A 129 -0.58 2.81 -26.98
C LEU A 129 -0.93 1.55 -27.76
N SER A 130 -0.23 1.29 -28.86
CA SER A 130 -0.37 0.08 -29.65
C SER A 130 1.01 -0.53 -29.90
N GLY A 131 1.31 -1.55 -29.09
CA GLY A 131 2.01 -2.74 -29.57
C GLY A 131 3.54 -2.74 -29.45
N GLU A 132 4.05 -2.89 -28.23
CA GLU A 132 5.17 -3.81 -28.01
C GLU A 132 4.74 -4.83 -26.96
N SER A 133 4.55 -6.06 -27.43
CA SER A 133 4.21 -7.22 -26.63
C SER A 133 5.41 -7.63 -25.79
N CYS A 134 5.30 -7.49 -24.47
CA CYS A 134 5.91 -8.43 -23.55
C CYS A 134 4.81 -9.07 -22.72
N CYS A 135 4.46 -10.28 -23.13
CA CYS A 135 3.75 -11.26 -22.31
C CYS A 135 4.34 -11.32 -20.87
N ASN A 136 3.44 -11.35 -19.87
CA ASN A 136 3.65 -11.48 -18.40
C ASN A 136 3.65 -10.21 -17.52
N GLN A 137 2.75 -9.24 -17.70
CA GLN A 137 2.66 -8.10 -16.78
C GLN A 137 1.37 -8.11 -15.97
N GLY A 138 1.51 -8.18 -14.65
CA GLY A 138 0.44 -7.99 -13.69
C GLY A 138 -0.21 -6.61 -13.79
N LEU A 139 -1.12 -6.31 -12.86
CA LEU A 139 -1.82 -5.02 -12.81
C LEU A 139 -0.83 -3.84 -12.87
N GLN A 140 -1.00 -2.97 -13.85
CA GLN A 140 -0.21 -1.74 -13.97
C GLN A 140 -0.44 -0.86 -12.74
N VAL A 141 0.63 -0.26 -12.21
CA VAL A 141 0.54 0.62 -11.03
C VAL A 141 0.70 2.08 -11.45
N VAL A 142 -0.13 2.95 -10.87
CA VAL A 142 -0.14 4.40 -11.09
C VAL A 142 -0.10 5.10 -9.75
N ALA A 143 0.80 6.06 -9.58
CA ALA A 143 0.80 6.95 -8.43
C ALA A 143 0.06 8.25 -8.76
N MET A 144 -0.65 8.81 -7.79
CA MET A 144 -1.38 10.07 -7.93
C MET A 144 -1.26 10.92 -6.67
N ASP A 145 -1.18 12.23 -6.88
CA ASP A 145 -1.19 13.24 -5.83
C ASP A 145 -1.85 14.53 -6.34
N CYS A 146 -2.56 15.24 -5.45
CA CYS A 146 -3.18 16.52 -5.74
C CYS A 146 -2.74 17.60 -4.75
N GLU A 147 -2.56 18.80 -5.27
CA GLU A 147 -2.53 20.01 -4.43
C GLU A 147 -3.93 20.61 -4.35
N MET A 148 -4.34 21.01 -3.15
CA MET A 148 -5.65 21.59 -2.89
C MET A 148 -5.59 23.02 -2.39
N VAL A 149 -6.56 23.82 -2.82
CA VAL A 149 -6.80 25.19 -2.32
C VAL A 149 -8.14 25.25 -1.60
N ALA A 150 -8.26 26.15 -0.62
CA ALA A 150 -9.52 26.35 0.09
C ALA A 150 -10.48 27.19 -0.76
N VAL A 151 -11.71 26.72 -0.92
CA VAL A 151 -12.76 27.36 -1.73
C VAL A 151 -14.05 27.49 -0.95
N GLY A 152 -14.98 28.34 -1.39
CA GLY A 152 -16.37 28.28 -0.92
C GLY A 152 -16.52 28.45 0.60
N SER A 153 -17.29 27.57 1.27
CA SER A 153 -17.46 27.59 2.73
C SER A 153 -16.21 27.14 3.50
N VAL A 154 -16.13 27.46 4.79
CA VAL A 154 -15.01 27.03 5.65
C VAL A 154 -14.90 25.49 5.62
N GLY A 155 -13.69 24.98 5.39
CA GLY A 155 -13.40 23.54 5.36
C GLY A 155 -13.69 22.85 4.02
N SER A 156 -13.99 23.60 2.95
CA SER A 156 -14.17 23.05 1.61
C SER A 156 -12.91 23.24 0.77
N ASP A 157 -12.32 22.13 0.33
CA ASP A 157 -11.09 22.12 -0.48
C ASP A 157 -11.42 21.73 -1.93
N ALA A 158 -10.66 22.29 -2.88
CA ALA A 158 -10.73 21.93 -4.29
C ALA A 158 -9.34 21.60 -4.82
N CYS A 159 -9.25 20.55 -5.64
CA CYS A 159 -8.04 20.24 -6.38
C CYS A 159 -7.68 21.41 -7.30
N ALA A 160 -6.43 21.84 -7.23
CA ALA A 160 -5.87 22.97 -7.97
C ALA A 160 -4.65 22.55 -8.82
N ARG A 161 -3.99 21.45 -8.48
CA ARG A 161 -2.95 20.79 -9.29
C ARG A 161 -3.05 19.29 -9.08
N VAL A 162 -2.78 18.50 -10.11
CA VAL A 162 -2.79 17.03 -10.02
C VAL A 162 -1.66 16.44 -10.85
N CYS A 163 -1.06 15.38 -10.34
CA CYS A 163 -0.06 14.59 -11.05
C CYS A 163 -0.43 13.10 -11.01
N LEU A 164 -0.16 12.39 -12.10
CA LEU A 164 -0.19 10.94 -12.19
C LEU A 164 1.07 10.46 -12.91
N ILE A 165 1.72 9.43 -12.36
CA ILE A 165 2.92 8.81 -12.93
C ILE A 165 2.77 7.29 -13.02
N ASP A 166 3.54 6.66 -13.91
CA ASP A 166 3.68 5.20 -13.96
C ASP A 166 4.76 4.69 -12.99
N GLU A 167 5.01 3.37 -13.01
CA GLU A 167 6.03 2.71 -12.18
C GLU A 167 7.47 3.11 -12.50
N ASP A 168 7.70 3.62 -13.70
CA ASP A 168 9.00 4.04 -14.22
C ASP A 168 9.24 5.54 -13.98
N GLU A 169 8.36 6.17 -13.20
CA GLU A 169 8.40 7.59 -12.83
C GLU A 169 8.11 8.53 -14.01
N ASN A 170 7.53 8.03 -15.10
CA ASN A 170 7.09 8.86 -16.23
C ASN A 170 5.75 9.52 -15.92
N VAL A 171 5.62 10.80 -16.28
CA VAL A 171 4.37 11.55 -16.13
C VAL A 171 3.33 11.07 -17.13
N LEU A 172 2.24 10.51 -16.62
CA LEU A 172 1.06 10.14 -17.40
C LEU A 172 0.10 11.32 -17.58
N PHE A 173 -0.03 12.15 -16.54
CA PHE A 173 -0.86 13.34 -16.55
C PHE A 173 -0.40 14.34 -15.50
N HIS A 174 -0.24 15.60 -15.88
CA HIS A 174 0.09 16.67 -14.96
C HIS A 174 -0.61 17.94 -15.42
N SER A 175 -1.41 18.56 -14.54
CA SER A 175 -2.18 19.75 -14.91
C SER A 175 -2.57 20.57 -13.70
N TYR A 176 -2.64 21.89 -13.88
CA TYR A 176 -3.44 22.74 -13.02
C TYR A 176 -4.93 22.51 -13.28
N VAL A 177 -5.73 22.65 -12.22
CA VAL A 177 -7.17 22.45 -12.22
C VAL A 177 -7.82 23.77 -11.84
N LYS A 178 -8.70 24.28 -12.70
CA LYS A 178 -9.46 25.49 -12.42
C LYS A 178 -10.60 25.18 -11.44
N PRO A 179 -10.59 25.74 -10.21
CA PRO A 179 -11.65 25.48 -9.24
C PRO A 179 -13.00 26.02 -9.73
N GLU A 180 -14.09 25.29 -9.45
CA GLU A 180 -15.46 25.70 -9.81
C GLU A 180 -15.99 26.83 -8.91
N LEU A 181 -15.44 26.96 -7.70
CA LEU A 181 -15.78 27.96 -6.71
C LEU A 181 -14.63 28.95 -6.54
N PRO A 182 -14.92 30.20 -6.12
CA PRO A 182 -13.87 31.18 -5.81
C PRO A 182 -12.90 30.66 -4.74
N VAL A 183 -11.61 30.82 -5.00
CA VAL A 183 -10.55 30.48 -4.06
C VAL A 183 -10.50 31.52 -2.95
N LYS A 184 -10.51 31.05 -1.71
CA LYS A 184 -10.39 31.88 -0.51
C LYS A 184 -8.96 31.93 0.02
N ASP A 185 -8.27 30.80 -0.05
CA ASP A 185 -6.90 30.67 0.39
C ASP A 185 -6.18 29.65 -0.51
N TYR A 186 -5.14 30.11 -1.17
CA TYR A 186 -4.32 29.31 -2.07
C TYR A 186 -3.30 28.45 -1.31
N ARG A 187 -3.06 28.74 -0.02
CA ARG A 187 -2.03 28.09 0.79
C ARG A 187 -0.66 28.20 0.12
N TYR A 188 -0.31 29.40 -0.35
CA TYR A 188 0.88 29.68 -1.16
C TYR A 188 2.17 29.05 -0.64
N GLU A 189 2.41 29.14 0.68
CA GLU A 189 3.59 28.59 1.35
C GLU A 189 3.71 27.06 1.20
N ILE A 190 2.58 26.38 1.00
CA ILE A 190 2.49 24.93 0.84
C ILE A 190 2.41 24.57 -0.65
N THR A 191 1.47 25.14 -1.39
CA THR A 191 1.13 24.67 -2.75
C THR A 191 1.92 25.38 -3.86
N GLY A 192 2.42 26.59 -3.60
CA GLY A 192 2.99 27.48 -4.61
C GLY A 192 2.00 27.96 -5.68
N ILE A 193 0.70 27.72 -5.51
CA ILE A 193 -0.32 27.99 -6.54
C ILE A 193 -0.73 29.46 -6.53
N THR A 194 -0.71 30.13 -7.69
CA THR A 194 -1.19 31.49 -7.91
C THR A 194 -2.43 31.53 -8.79
N GLU A 195 -3.14 32.66 -8.80
CA GLU A 195 -4.28 32.88 -9.70
C GLU A 195 -3.90 32.73 -11.18
N ALA A 196 -2.66 33.10 -11.56
CA ALA A 196 -2.16 32.96 -12.92
C ALA A 196 -2.19 31.51 -13.42
N HIS A 197 -1.94 30.53 -12.53
CA HIS A 197 -1.98 29.11 -12.90
C HIS A 197 -3.37 28.63 -13.33
N PHE A 198 -4.44 29.36 -13.01
CA PHE A 198 -5.82 29.00 -13.37
C PHE A 198 -6.28 29.59 -14.70
N GLN A 199 -5.49 30.46 -15.34
CA GLN A 199 -5.83 31.03 -16.65
C GLN A 199 -5.91 29.92 -17.71
N ASP A 200 -4.93 29.02 -17.70
CA ASP A 200 -4.84 27.86 -18.60
C ASP A 200 -5.23 26.53 -17.92
N GLY A 201 -5.70 26.58 -16.68
CA GLY A 201 -6.08 25.41 -15.90
C GLY A 201 -7.27 24.64 -16.51
N LEU A 202 -7.18 23.32 -16.53
CA LEU A 202 -8.26 22.47 -17.02
C LEU A 202 -9.46 22.48 -16.06
N SER A 203 -10.67 22.38 -16.59
CA SER A 203 -11.85 22.19 -15.75
C SER A 203 -11.81 20.84 -15.05
N LEU A 204 -12.36 20.76 -13.83
CA LEU A 204 -12.46 19.52 -13.07
C LEU A 204 -13.09 18.37 -13.88
N LYS A 205 -14.09 18.67 -14.72
CA LYS A 205 -14.70 17.68 -15.63
C LYS A 205 -13.70 17.07 -16.61
N ARG A 206 -12.82 17.89 -17.22
CA ARG A 206 -11.80 17.42 -18.17
C ARG A 206 -10.72 16.61 -17.46
N VAL A 207 -10.27 17.08 -16.29
CA VAL A 207 -9.30 16.38 -15.44
C VAL A 207 -9.83 14.99 -15.05
N ARG A 208 -11.07 14.90 -14.56
CA ARG A 208 -11.71 13.63 -14.20
C ARG A 208 -11.81 12.67 -15.40
N ALA A 209 -12.11 13.19 -16.59
CA ALA A 209 -12.16 12.37 -17.80
C ALA A 209 -10.77 11.77 -18.12
N LYS A 210 -9.71 12.58 -18.02
CA LYS A 210 -8.33 12.12 -18.22
C LYS A 210 -7.87 11.11 -17.18
N ILE A 211 -8.16 11.33 -15.91
CA ILE A 211 -7.84 10.37 -14.85
C ILE A 211 -8.57 9.04 -15.08
N LYS A 212 -9.85 9.09 -15.50
CA LYS A 212 -10.60 7.87 -15.81
C LYS A 212 -10.03 7.11 -17.00
N GLU A 213 -9.64 7.81 -18.06
CA GLU A 213 -8.96 7.23 -19.23
C GLU A 213 -7.68 6.48 -18.84
N ILE A 214 -6.97 6.98 -17.82
CA ILE A 214 -5.74 6.36 -17.30
C ILE A 214 -6.05 5.15 -16.41
N LEU A 215 -6.97 5.28 -15.44
CA LEU A 215 -7.15 4.27 -14.39
C LEU A 215 -8.09 3.12 -14.79
N TYR A 216 -9.01 3.35 -15.73
CA TYR A 216 -10.02 2.40 -16.12
C TYR A 216 -9.74 1.80 -17.49
N ASP A 217 -10.28 0.62 -17.71
CA ASP A 217 -10.39 0.03 -19.03
C ASP A 217 -11.43 0.78 -19.87
N ALA A 218 -11.09 1.08 -21.12
CA ALA A 218 -11.92 1.92 -21.98
C ALA A 218 -13.23 1.24 -22.40
N GLU A 219 -13.22 -0.09 -22.55
CA GLU A 219 -14.37 -0.87 -23.01
C GLU A 219 -15.28 -1.24 -21.83
N SER A 220 -14.69 -1.85 -20.80
CA SER A 220 -15.45 -2.39 -19.67
C SER A 220 -15.72 -1.39 -18.55
N TRP A 221 -15.06 -0.22 -18.56
CA TRP A 221 -15.09 0.77 -17.48
C TRP A 221 -14.76 0.18 -16.10
N LYS A 222 -14.03 -0.94 -16.09
CA LYS A 222 -13.52 -1.55 -14.87
C LYS A 222 -12.18 -0.93 -14.51
N ALA A 223 -11.96 -0.68 -13.23
CA ALA A 223 -10.66 -0.28 -12.73
C ALA A 223 -9.67 -1.42 -12.98
N ARG A 224 -8.56 -1.10 -13.66
CA ARG A 224 -7.57 -2.10 -14.10
C ARG A 224 -6.16 -1.83 -13.58
N ARG A 225 -6.00 -0.77 -12.79
CA ARG A 225 -4.69 -0.32 -12.30
C ARG A 225 -4.69 -0.25 -10.78
N ILE A 226 -3.54 -0.50 -10.17
CA ILE A 226 -3.35 -0.23 -8.76
C ILE A 226 -3.08 1.27 -8.61
N LEU A 227 -3.82 1.93 -7.72
CA LEU A 227 -3.65 3.36 -7.43
C LEU A 227 -2.85 3.53 -6.14
N VAL A 228 -1.69 4.13 -6.23
CA VAL A 228 -0.78 4.41 -5.11
C VAL A 228 -0.84 5.88 -4.74
N GLY A 229 -0.81 6.19 -3.45
CA GLY A 229 -0.78 7.58 -2.97
C GLY A 229 -0.55 7.70 -1.47
N HIS A 230 -0.77 8.89 -0.94
CA HIS A 230 -0.67 9.18 0.48
C HIS A 230 -1.90 9.97 0.94
N SER A 231 -2.79 9.31 1.70
CA SER A 231 -4.12 9.86 2.05
C SER A 231 -5.03 10.08 0.83
N LEU A 232 -5.07 9.07 -0.06
CA LEU A 232 -5.75 9.08 -1.36
C LEU A 232 -7.22 9.50 -1.30
N ASP A 233 -7.89 9.27 -0.17
CA ASP A 233 -9.28 9.66 0.03
C ASP A 233 -9.47 11.18 -0.09
N ASN A 234 -8.48 11.98 0.32
CA ASN A 234 -8.50 13.44 0.16
C ASN A 234 -8.44 13.85 -1.32
N ASP A 235 -7.55 13.23 -2.09
CA ASP A 235 -7.39 13.47 -3.53
C ASP A 235 -8.66 13.07 -4.29
N LEU A 236 -9.13 11.85 -4.06
CA LEU A 236 -10.32 11.29 -4.70
C LEU A 236 -11.57 12.12 -4.36
N LEU A 237 -11.71 12.59 -3.11
CA LEU A 237 -12.79 13.47 -2.70
C LEU A 237 -12.76 14.80 -3.46
N CYS A 238 -11.60 15.46 -3.54
CA CYS A 238 -11.43 16.72 -4.26
C CYS A 238 -11.66 16.56 -5.77
N LEU A 239 -11.34 15.39 -6.33
CA LEU A 239 -11.59 15.04 -7.71
C LEU A 239 -13.02 14.55 -7.96
N ARG A 240 -13.83 14.33 -6.92
CA ARG A 240 -15.17 13.70 -7.01
C ARG A 240 -15.11 12.36 -7.76
N LEU A 241 -14.15 11.52 -7.39
CA LEU A 241 -13.93 10.18 -7.92
C LEU A 241 -14.08 9.15 -6.79
N THR A 242 -14.50 7.94 -7.15
CA THR A 242 -14.50 6.78 -6.27
C THR A 242 -13.62 5.72 -6.93
N TYR A 243 -12.77 5.05 -6.13
CA TYR A 243 -11.88 4.01 -6.62
C TYR A 243 -12.00 2.75 -5.76
N PRO A 244 -11.93 1.53 -6.34
CA PRO A 244 -12.12 0.31 -5.55
C PRO A 244 -11.05 0.14 -4.48
N GLU A 245 -11.48 -0.11 -3.23
CA GLU A 245 -10.58 -0.25 -2.07
C GLU A 245 -9.47 -1.28 -2.29
N HIS A 246 -9.80 -2.43 -2.89
CA HIS A 246 -8.84 -3.51 -3.14
C HIS A 246 -7.74 -3.14 -4.17
N LEU A 247 -7.91 -2.05 -4.92
CA LEU A 247 -6.92 -1.52 -5.86
C LEU A 247 -6.19 -0.27 -5.32
N LYS A 248 -6.56 0.26 -4.16
CA LYS A 248 -5.84 1.36 -3.51
C LYS A 248 -4.65 0.85 -2.72
N ARG A 249 -3.54 1.58 -2.77
CA ARG A 249 -2.32 1.35 -2.00
C ARG A 249 -1.91 2.67 -1.37
N ASP A 250 -2.54 2.96 -0.24
CA ASP A 250 -2.35 4.22 0.47
C ASP A 250 -1.28 4.06 1.56
N THR A 251 -0.17 4.78 1.39
CA THR A 251 0.97 4.77 2.30
C THR A 251 0.65 5.33 3.69
N ALA A 252 -0.40 6.15 3.84
CA ALA A 252 -0.80 6.74 5.12
C ALA A 252 -1.52 5.75 6.06
N ILE A 253 -2.19 4.75 5.49
CA ILE A 253 -2.98 3.76 6.23
C ILE A 253 -2.44 2.33 6.10
N TYR A 254 -1.33 2.13 5.39
CA TYR A 254 -0.68 0.82 5.27
C TYR A 254 0.04 0.47 6.58
N PRO A 255 -0.44 -0.53 7.36
CA PRO A 255 0.03 -0.74 8.74
C PRO A 255 1.56 -0.85 8.89
N PRO A 256 2.31 -1.53 7.99
CA PRO A 256 3.77 -1.54 8.06
C PRO A 256 4.44 -0.16 8.04
N LEU A 257 3.85 0.82 7.35
CA LEU A 257 4.35 2.20 7.25
C LEU A 257 3.79 3.14 8.32
N MET A 258 2.80 2.71 9.11
CA MET A 258 2.21 3.56 10.15
C MET A 258 3.11 3.66 11.39
N LYS A 259 2.80 4.63 12.26
CA LYS A 259 3.41 4.73 13.58
C LYS A 259 3.11 3.52 14.47
N THR A 260 3.89 3.31 15.52
CA THR A 260 3.63 2.27 16.54
C THR A 260 2.22 2.37 17.15
N ASN A 261 1.64 3.58 17.22
CA ASN A 261 0.26 3.82 17.67
C ASN A 261 -0.81 3.75 16.56
N LEU A 262 -0.43 3.32 15.34
CA LEU A 262 -1.28 3.25 14.15
C LEU A 262 -1.85 4.61 13.71
N VAL A 263 -1.09 5.69 13.92
CA VAL A 263 -1.33 6.99 13.27
C VAL A 263 -0.42 7.12 12.05
N SER A 264 -0.87 7.82 11.02
CA SER A 264 -0.06 8.08 9.83
C SER A 264 1.23 8.87 10.15
N HIS A 265 2.29 8.58 9.41
CA HIS A 265 3.47 9.45 9.27
C HIS A 265 3.22 10.45 8.14
N SER A 266 3.91 11.59 8.16
CA SER A 266 3.93 12.45 6.97
C SER A 266 4.66 11.74 5.82
N LEU A 267 4.29 12.03 4.57
CA LEU A 267 5.03 11.51 3.41
C LEU A 267 6.51 11.90 3.48
N LYS A 268 6.81 13.11 3.96
CA LYS A 268 8.18 13.60 4.22
C LYS A 268 8.94 12.70 5.20
N ASP A 269 8.31 12.32 6.32
CA ASP A 269 8.92 11.42 7.30
C ASP A 269 9.15 10.02 6.74
N LEU A 270 8.18 9.47 6.00
CA LEU A 270 8.30 8.17 5.35
C LEU A 270 9.45 8.17 4.32
N THR A 271 9.52 9.19 3.49
CA THR A 271 10.53 9.34 2.44
C THR A 271 11.93 9.42 3.03
N ARG A 272 12.11 10.28 4.05
CA ARG A 272 13.39 10.37 4.78
C ARG A 272 13.77 9.06 5.44
N THR A 273 12.82 8.38 6.07
CA THR A 273 13.07 7.18 6.88
C THR A 273 13.36 5.93 6.03
N TYR A 274 12.67 5.75 4.90
CA TYR A 274 12.70 4.51 4.12
C TYR A 274 13.33 4.66 2.73
N LEU A 275 13.45 5.88 2.21
CA LEU A 275 14.10 6.15 0.92
C LEU A 275 15.44 6.89 1.09
N GLY A 276 15.61 7.65 2.18
CA GLY A 276 16.89 8.26 2.54
C GLY A 276 17.15 9.64 1.91
N TYR A 277 16.11 10.33 1.45
CA TYR A 277 16.16 11.70 0.96
C TYR A 277 14.98 12.52 1.50
N GLU A 278 15.06 13.85 1.38
CA GLU A 278 13.98 14.76 1.78
C GLU A 278 13.20 15.25 0.56
N ILE A 279 11.90 15.46 0.77
CA ILE A 279 10.95 16.08 -0.16
C ILE A 279 10.31 17.28 0.53
N GLN A 280 9.56 18.09 -0.22
CA GLN A 280 8.80 19.23 0.34
C GLN A 280 9.75 20.17 1.11
N THR A 281 10.88 20.52 0.47
CA THR A 281 11.89 21.45 1.01
C THR A 281 11.56 22.92 0.74
N GLY A 282 10.59 23.17 -0.16
CA GLY A 282 9.92 24.44 -0.37
C GLY A 282 8.42 24.21 -0.46
N THR A 283 7.79 24.70 -1.53
CA THR A 283 6.41 24.33 -1.88
C THR A 283 6.35 22.86 -2.29
N HIS A 284 5.23 22.21 -2.04
CA HIS A 284 4.93 20.87 -2.47
C HIS A 284 4.80 20.82 -4.00
N ASP A 285 5.32 19.73 -4.57
CA ASP A 285 5.20 19.42 -5.98
C ASP A 285 4.56 18.04 -6.11
N PRO A 286 3.36 17.92 -6.69
CA PRO A 286 2.65 16.63 -6.74
C PRO A 286 3.42 15.58 -7.54
N PHE A 287 4.34 15.99 -8.43
CA PHE A 287 5.24 15.03 -9.09
C PHE A 287 6.29 14.44 -8.14
N GLU A 288 6.93 15.27 -7.30
CA GLU A 288 7.86 14.81 -6.27
C GLU A 288 7.16 13.84 -5.30
N ASP A 289 5.94 14.19 -4.90
CA ASP A 289 5.13 13.38 -3.98
C ASP A 289 4.67 12.06 -4.62
N CYS A 290 4.24 12.09 -5.89
CA CYS A 290 3.95 10.88 -6.68
C CYS A 290 5.16 9.93 -6.76
N VAL A 291 6.35 10.47 -7.03
CA VAL A 291 7.57 9.66 -7.11
C VAL A 291 7.91 9.06 -5.75
N ALA A 292 7.77 9.84 -4.67
CA ALA A 292 8.01 9.36 -3.31
C ALA A 292 7.08 8.20 -2.93
N VAL A 293 5.77 8.33 -3.15
CA VAL A 293 4.80 7.24 -2.84
C VAL A 293 5.03 6.01 -3.72
N MET A 294 5.36 6.18 -5.00
CA MET A 294 5.68 5.08 -5.91
C MET A 294 6.92 4.31 -5.43
N ARG A 295 7.97 5.01 -5.02
CA ARG A 295 9.20 4.38 -4.48
C ARG A 295 8.97 3.68 -3.15
N LEU A 296 8.16 4.26 -2.25
CA LEU A 296 7.72 3.59 -1.01
C LEU A 296 6.95 2.31 -1.34
N TYR A 297 6.01 2.39 -2.27
CA TYR A 297 5.25 1.23 -2.74
C TYR A 297 6.16 0.13 -3.29
N LYS A 298 7.07 0.46 -4.21
CA LYS A 298 8.04 -0.49 -4.77
C LYS A 298 8.90 -1.14 -3.68
N ARG A 299 9.29 -0.38 -2.64
CA ARG A 299 10.03 -0.91 -1.49
C ARG A 299 9.23 -1.92 -0.66
N MET A 300 7.96 -1.62 -0.38
CA MET A 300 7.08 -2.55 0.36
C MET A 300 6.72 -3.77 -0.49
N ARG A 301 6.43 -3.58 -1.78
CA ARG A 301 6.17 -4.66 -2.75
C ARG A 301 7.37 -5.60 -2.88
N GLY A 302 8.59 -5.08 -2.81
CA GLY A 302 9.82 -5.88 -2.87
C GLY A 302 10.18 -6.65 -1.59
N GLN A 303 9.36 -6.59 -0.53
CA GLN A 303 9.62 -7.35 0.69
C GLN A 303 9.45 -8.86 0.45
N VAL A 304 10.43 -9.64 0.92
CA VAL A 304 10.42 -11.10 0.82
C VAL A 304 9.77 -11.68 2.08
N HIS A 305 8.58 -12.25 1.91
CA HIS A 305 7.88 -13.02 2.93
C HIS A 305 7.93 -14.52 2.59
N GLN A 306 7.82 -15.40 3.59
CA GLN A 306 7.76 -16.85 3.35
C GLN A 306 6.54 -17.17 2.48
N ASN A 307 6.73 -18.04 1.48
CA ASN A 307 5.68 -18.41 0.54
C ASN A 307 4.57 -19.18 1.27
N GLU A 308 3.32 -18.74 1.08
CA GLU A 308 2.16 -19.59 1.30
C GLU A 308 2.09 -20.57 0.12
N ASP A 309 2.68 -21.76 0.25
CA ASP A 309 2.37 -22.87 -0.67
C ASP A 309 0.91 -23.29 -0.40
N PHE A 310 -0.01 -22.67 -1.14
CA PHE A 310 -1.44 -22.97 -1.08
C PHE A 310 -1.71 -24.34 -1.72
N SER A 311 -2.13 -25.32 -0.93
CA SER A 311 -2.83 -26.51 -1.44
C SER A 311 -4.31 -26.16 -1.61
N PRO A 312 -4.92 -26.27 -2.82
CA PRO A 312 -6.31 -25.87 -3.10
C PRO A 312 -7.39 -26.76 -2.45
N SER A 313 -7.02 -27.69 -1.57
CA SER A 313 -7.92 -28.72 -1.03
C SER A 313 -8.72 -28.30 0.21
N SER A 314 -8.55 -27.08 0.70
CA SER A 314 -9.26 -26.56 1.89
C SER A 314 -10.21 -25.45 1.46
N GLY A 315 -11.40 -25.80 0.97
CA GLY A 315 -12.38 -24.87 0.43
C GLY A 315 -12.87 -23.81 1.43
N ILE A 316 -12.20 -22.66 1.49
CA ILE A 316 -12.62 -21.48 2.26
C ILE A 316 -12.47 -20.21 1.41
N PRO A 317 -13.45 -19.30 1.41
CA PRO A 317 -13.69 -18.37 0.32
C PRO A 317 -12.61 -17.30 0.18
N HIS A 318 -12.28 -17.00 -1.08
CA HIS A 318 -11.73 -15.71 -1.48
C HIS A 318 -12.49 -14.56 -0.83
N SER A 319 -11.78 -13.45 -0.61
CA SER A 319 -12.33 -12.14 -0.24
C SER A 319 -13.68 -11.87 -0.90
N ILE A 320 -14.76 -12.06 -0.16
CA ILE A 320 -16.07 -11.51 -0.51
C ILE A 320 -16.08 -10.11 0.11
N ASN A 321 -16.08 -9.07 -0.73
CA ASN A 321 -16.22 -7.67 -0.31
C ASN A 321 -15.15 -7.13 0.66
N GLY A 322 -13.89 -7.58 0.57
CA GLY A 322 -12.78 -6.96 1.30
C GLY A 322 -12.69 -7.31 2.79
N PHE A 323 -13.46 -8.28 3.28
CA PHE A 323 -13.26 -8.85 4.62
C PHE A 323 -12.29 -10.04 4.56
N VAL A 324 -11.17 -9.92 5.27
CA VAL A 324 -10.26 -11.06 5.52
C VAL A 324 -10.94 -11.97 6.53
N ILE A 325 -11.40 -13.14 6.08
CA ILE A 325 -11.87 -14.20 6.98
C ILE A 325 -10.66 -14.64 7.82
N ASN A 326 -10.80 -14.66 9.14
CA ASN A 326 -9.71 -15.08 9.99
C ASN A 326 -9.54 -16.58 9.80
N GLY A 327 -8.34 -17.07 9.50
CA GLY A 327 -8.13 -18.50 9.23
C GLY A 327 -8.50 -19.41 10.41
N PHE A 328 -8.66 -18.84 11.61
CA PHE A 328 -9.19 -19.53 12.78
C PHE A 328 -10.69 -19.86 12.72
N ASP A 329 -11.49 -19.16 11.90
CA ASP A 329 -12.95 -19.36 11.81
C ASP A 329 -13.32 -20.76 11.26
N ALA A 330 -12.34 -21.43 10.65
CA ALA A 330 -12.44 -22.78 10.11
C ALA A 330 -12.28 -23.91 11.14
N TYR A 331 -11.83 -23.59 12.36
CA TYR A 331 -11.42 -24.58 13.35
C TYR A 331 -12.21 -24.42 14.65
N ASP A 332 -12.52 -25.55 15.29
CA ASP A 332 -13.06 -25.51 16.64
C ASP A 332 -11.95 -25.26 17.68
N THR A 333 -12.35 -24.89 18.89
CA THR A 333 -11.40 -24.59 19.98
C THR A 333 -10.56 -25.79 20.40
N ASN A 334 -11.06 -27.02 20.27
CA ASN A 334 -10.33 -28.22 20.64
C ASN A 334 -9.22 -28.55 19.63
N ASP A 335 -9.45 -28.27 18.35
CA ASP A 335 -8.48 -28.45 17.29
C ASP A 335 -7.37 -27.40 17.37
N LEU A 336 -7.72 -26.14 17.63
CA LEU A 336 -6.74 -25.08 17.89
C LEU A 336 -5.85 -25.40 19.10
N MET A 337 -6.39 -26.04 20.15
CA MET A 337 -5.63 -26.45 21.33
C MET A 337 -4.54 -27.49 21.05
N LYS A 338 -4.72 -28.29 20.00
CA LYS A 338 -3.75 -29.33 19.59
C LYS A 338 -2.64 -28.77 18.70
N MET A 339 -2.81 -27.56 18.16
CA MET A 339 -1.84 -26.95 17.25
C MET A 339 -0.64 -26.37 17.99
N SER A 340 0.53 -26.43 17.35
CA SER A 340 1.71 -25.72 17.85
C SER A 340 1.57 -24.21 17.63
N PRO A 341 2.30 -23.37 18.40
CA PRO A 341 2.31 -21.93 18.17
C PRO A 341 2.71 -21.51 16.74
N ASP A 342 3.58 -22.29 16.09
CA ASP A 342 3.97 -22.07 14.69
C ASP A 342 2.83 -22.43 13.73
N ALA A 343 2.12 -23.53 13.98
CA ALA A 343 0.94 -23.90 13.17
C ALA A 343 -0.18 -22.86 13.28
N LEU A 344 -0.42 -22.30 14.49
CA LEU A 344 -1.35 -21.20 14.70
C LEU A 344 -0.96 -19.95 13.91
N LEU A 345 0.34 -19.65 13.80
CA LEU A 345 0.83 -18.52 12.99
C LEU A 345 0.61 -18.76 11.49
N GLN A 346 0.84 -19.98 11.01
CA GLN A 346 0.69 -20.32 9.58
C GLN A 346 -0.76 -20.22 9.08
N ILE A 347 -1.74 -20.47 9.94
CA ILE A 347 -3.17 -20.31 9.58
C ILE A 347 -3.69 -18.89 9.83
N SER A 348 -2.94 -18.04 10.53
CA SER A 348 -3.36 -16.67 10.79
C SER A 348 -3.17 -15.79 9.55
N ARG A 349 -4.05 -14.80 9.38
CA ARG A 349 -4.07 -13.91 8.21
C ARG A 349 -4.03 -12.45 8.66
N PRO A 350 -3.29 -11.58 7.93
CA PRO A 350 -3.16 -10.18 8.31
C PRO A 350 -4.47 -9.43 8.06
N LYS A 351 -4.75 -8.41 8.87
CA LYS A 351 -5.90 -7.51 8.68
C LYS A 351 -5.78 -6.54 7.50
N TYR A 352 -4.68 -6.63 6.75
CA TYR A 352 -4.36 -5.74 5.64
C TYR A 352 -3.78 -6.56 4.49
N MET A 353 -3.92 -6.04 3.27
CA MET A 353 -3.32 -6.66 2.10
C MET A 353 -1.83 -6.28 2.03
N CYS A 354 -0.95 -7.26 2.18
CA CYS A 354 0.48 -7.01 2.06
C CYS A 354 0.86 -6.75 0.59
N TRP A 355 1.58 -5.67 0.32
CA TRP A 355 1.87 -5.23 -1.06
C TRP A 355 2.84 -6.16 -1.78
N CYS A 356 3.56 -7.05 -1.07
CA CYS A 356 4.34 -8.10 -1.72
C CYS A 356 3.49 -9.10 -2.52
N LEU A 357 2.18 -9.15 -2.27
CA LEU A 357 1.25 -10.00 -3.01
C LEU A 357 0.88 -9.42 -4.38
N ASP A 358 1.10 -8.13 -4.60
CA ASP A 358 0.82 -7.50 -5.90
C ASP A 358 1.75 -8.04 -7.00
N SER A 359 2.97 -8.47 -6.63
CA SER A 359 3.90 -9.13 -7.55
C SER A 359 3.47 -10.54 -7.97
N LYS A 360 2.54 -11.18 -7.23
CA LYS A 360 2.09 -12.56 -7.45
C LYS A 360 0.79 -12.66 -8.25
N GLN A 361 -0.04 -11.63 -8.26
CA GLN A 361 -1.31 -11.63 -9.01
C GLN A 361 -1.12 -11.67 -10.54
N ALA A 362 0.11 -11.56 -11.04
CA ALA A 362 0.42 -11.69 -12.46
C ALA A 362 0.40 -13.16 -12.98
N SER A 363 0.42 -14.17 -12.10
CA SER A 363 0.51 -15.59 -12.52
C SER A 363 -0.81 -16.37 -12.47
N ASP A 364 -1.85 -15.86 -11.78
CA ASP A 364 -3.00 -16.67 -11.38
C ASP A 364 -4.30 -16.36 -12.16
N THR A 365 -4.27 -15.49 -13.18
CA THR A 365 -5.47 -15.15 -13.97
C THR A 365 -5.64 -15.94 -15.27
N ASP A 366 -4.72 -16.83 -15.62
CA ASP A 366 -4.84 -17.69 -16.80
C ASP A 366 -5.06 -19.14 -16.41
N LEU A 367 -6.19 -19.48 -15.80
CA LEU A 367 -6.80 -20.81 -15.87
C LEU A 367 -8.28 -20.68 -15.44
N ASP A 368 -9.18 -21.20 -16.29
CA ASP A 368 -10.64 -21.29 -16.17
C ASP A 368 -11.51 -20.06 -16.52
N SER A 369 -11.80 -19.93 -17.82
CA SER A 369 -13.18 -19.68 -18.27
C SER A 369 -13.46 -20.33 -19.64
N SER A 370 -13.45 -21.66 -19.69
CA SER A 370 -14.00 -22.41 -20.82
C SER A 370 -14.89 -23.58 -20.35
N SER A 371 -16.01 -23.26 -19.72
CA SER A 371 -17.26 -24.05 -19.63
C SER A 371 -18.13 -23.30 -18.61
N SER A 372 -19.40 -22.96 -18.78
CA SER A 372 -20.45 -23.48 -19.64
C SER A 372 -21.53 -22.40 -19.71
N VAL A 373 -22.03 -22.17 -20.92
CA VAL A 373 -23.25 -21.39 -21.18
C VAL A 373 -24.45 -22.17 -20.66
N ALA A 374 -25.24 -21.61 -19.74
CA ALA A 374 -26.65 -21.94 -19.57
C ALA A 374 -27.37 -20.90 -18.69
N SER A 375 -28.11 -20.01 -19.37
CA SER A 375 -29.44 -19.48 -19.04
C SER A 375 -29.81 -19.24 -17.58
N LEU A 376 -30.01 -17.97 -17.21
CA LEU A 376 -31.05 -17.54 -16.24
C LEU A 376 -31.38 -16.03 -16.38
N ASP A 377 -31.68 -15.58 -17.61
CA ASP A 377 -32.43 -14.33 -17.84
C ASP A 377 -33.84 -14.69 -18.31
N LYS A 378 -34.78 -14.67 -17.38
CA LYS A 378 -36.23 -14.50 -17.56
C LYS A 378 -36.86 -14.51 -16.19
N ILE A 379 -37.17 -13.32 -15.68
CA ILE A 379 -38.37 -12.96 -14.89
C ILE A 379 -38.15 -11.50 -14.53
N LEU A 380 -38.86 -10.61 -15.22
CA LEU A 380 -39.42 -9.34 -14.77
C LEU A 380 -39.71 -8.51 -16.03
N ASP A 381 -40.78 -8.88 -16.73
CA ASP A 381 -41.56 -7.99 -17.59
C ASP A 381 -42.89 -8.70 -17.88
N GLY A 382 -43.99 -8.18 -17.34
CA GLY A 382 -45.31 -8.73 -17.63
C GLY A 382 -46.39 -8.49 -16.58
N PHE A 383 -46.70 -7.23 -16.27
CA PHE A 383 -48.04 -6.85 -15.82
C PHE A 383 -48.45 -5.54 -16.49
N SER A 384 -49.04 -5.66 -17.67
CA SER A 384 -49.87 -4.62 -18.26
C SER A 384 -51.16 -5.27 -18.78
N LEU A 385 -52.20 -5.11 -17.95
CA LEU A 385 -53.61 -4.89 -18.28
C LEU A 385 -54.13 -5.45 -19.63
N SER A 386 -54.89 -6.53 -19.55
CA SER A 386 -55.84 -6.95 -20.58
C SER A 386 -57.23 -6.36 -20.26
N GLY A 387 -57.73 -5.53 -21.16
CA GLY A 387 -59.16 -5.24 -21.29
C GLY A 387 -59.67 -5.90 -22.58
N GLU A 388 -60.63 -6.82 -22.40
CA GLU A 388 -61.89 -7.02 -23.13
C GLU A 388 -62.48 -8.40 -22.82
#